data_AF-A0A2V8G4L8-F1
#
_entry.id   AF-A0A2V8G4L8-F1
#
_cell.length_a   1.000
_cell.length_b   1.000
_cell.length_c   1.000
_cell.angle_alpha   90.00
_cell.angle_beta   90.00
_cell.angle_gamma   90.00
#
_symmetry.space_group_name_H-M   'P 1'
#
loop_
_entity.id
_entity.type
_entity.pdbx_description
1 polymer ?
#
loop_
_entity_poly.entity_id
_entity_poly.type
_entity_poly.pdbx_seq_one_letter_code
_entity_poly.pdbx_strand_id
1 'polypeptide(L)'
;TFSALGAPTTTVIGDTGTLADSSDVRQASQTTASIPDVLTCGTMHAVTIGWSDQVASETSLSDFALTVAGTTIGADFVMSRAAAVLGAAGGGKVAIEGLSINGLPIAVTGATNQVVLIPGGRVVINEQQSTTSNALHVVIDGVADVIVGSATAGIQ
;
A
#
# COMPACT_ATOMS: atom_id res chain seq x y z
N THR A 1 3.53 22.33 8.82
CA THR A 1 2.41 23.11 9.40
C THR A 1 1.15 22.27 9.26
N PHE A 2 0.48 21.95 10.37
CA PHE A 2 -0.76 21.18 10.36
C PHE A 2 -1.92 22.11 10.00
N SER A 3 -2.54 21.92 8.83
CA SER A 3 -3.75 22.64 8.45
C SER A 3 -4.98 21.89 8.97
N ALA A 4 -5.81 22.59 9.74
CA ALA A 4 -7.11 22.13 10.20
C ALA A 4 -8.22 22.52 9.20
N LEU A 5 -9.23 21.65 9.11
CA LEU A 5 -10.47 21.66 8.30
C LEU A 5 -10.36 21.11 6.85
N GLY A 6 -10.72 19.83 6.65
CA GLY A 6 -11.15 19.30 5.34
C GLY A 6 -10.61 17.91 4.99
N ALA A 7 -11.49 16.89 5.05
CA ALA A 7 -11.27 15.47 4.72
C ALA A 7 -10.23 14.72 5.59
N PRO A 8 -10.42 13.42 5.87
CA PRO A 8 -9.34 12.60 6.40
C PRO A 8 -8.18 12.65 5.40
N THR A 9 -6.98 12.97 5.87
CA THR A 9 -5.78 12.95 5.04
C THR A 9 -5.25 11.53 5.02
N THR A 10 -5.39 10.84 3.88
CA THR A 10 -4.80 9.53 3.66
C THR A 10 -3.27 9.67 3.51
N THR A 11 -2.52 8.95 4.32
CA THR A 11 -1.07 8.85 4.21
C THR A 11 -0.72 7.61 3.41
N VAL A 12 0.17 7.71 2.41
CA VAL A 12 0.59 6.55 1.60
C VAL A 12 2.07 6.26 1.82
N ILE A 13 2.41 5.00 2.12
CA ILE A 13 3.77 4.51 2.35
C ILE A 13 4.12 3.53 1.23
N GLY A 14 4.98 3.97 0.30
CA GLY A 14 5.34 3.21 -0.91
C GLY A 14 4.21 3.25 -1.95
N ASP A 15 4.34 4.14 -2.94
CA ASP A 15 3.36 4.35 -4.01
C ASP A 15 4.05 4.36 -5.36
N THR A 16 3.50 3.61 -6.32
CA THR A 16 3.97 3.63 -7.71
C THR A 16 3.50 4.87 -8.46
N GLY A 17 2.43 5.52 -7.99
CA GLY A 17 1.82 6.70 -8.59
C GLY A 17 1.15 6.43 -9.94
N THR A 18 0.46 7.45 -10.47
CA THR A 18 -0.16 7.42 -11.80
C THR A 18 0.83 7.89 -12.88
N LEU A 19 0.70 7.31 -14.07
CA LEU A 19 1.44 7.74 -15.27
C LEU A 19 0.88 9.06 -15.81
N ALA A 20 1.75 9.84 -16.44
CA ALA A 20 1.36 11.05 -17.17
C ALA A 20 0.90 10.77 -18.61
N ASP A 21 1.44 9.72 -19.24
CA ASP A 21 1.08 9.26 -20.59
C ASP A 21 1.37 7.75 -20.77
N SER A 22 1.04 7.20 -21.94
CA SER A 22 1.16 5.77 -22.24
C SER A 22 2.60 5.26 -22.42
N SER A 23 3.60 6.12 -22.43
CA SER A 23 5.03 5.77 -22.51
C SER A 23 5.81 6.15 -21.25
N ASP A 24 5.13 6.69 -20.24
CA ASP A 24 5.72 7.15 -19.00
C ASP A 24 6.21 5.98 -18.12
N VAL A 25 7.28 6.24 -17.39
CA VAL A 25 7.88 5.34 -16.41
C VAL A 25 8.19 6.13 -15.17
N ARG A 26 7.66 5.67 -14.03
CA ARG A 26 7.89 6.29 -12.72
C ARG A 26 8.56 5.29 -11.81
N GLN A 27 9.61 5.72 -11.11
CA GLN A 27 10.34 4.88 -10.17
C GLN A 27 10.76 5.70 -8.95
N ALA A 28 10.64 5.10 -7.78
CA ALA A 28 11.13 5.62 -6.52
C ALA A 28 11.71 4.47 -5.69
N SER A 29 12.88 4.68 -5.09
CA SER A 29 13.52 3.68 -4.23
C SER A 29 14.27 4.33 -3.09
N GLN A 30 14.26 3.67 -1.94
CA GLN A 30 14.94 4.14 -0.75
C GLN A 30 15.41 2.94 0.07
N THR A 31 16.65 2.95 0.54
CA THR A 31 17.24 1.80 1.26
C THR A 31 16.71 1.63 2.69
N THR A 32 16.26 2.73 3.29
CA THR A 32 15.70 2.78 4.65
C THR A 32 14.85 4.02 4.80
N ALA A 33 13.69 3.89 5.43
CA ALA A 33 12.87 5.02 5.86
C ALA A 33 12.51 4.89 7.33
N SER A 34 12.58 5.99 8.06
CA SER A 34 12.20 6.00 9.47
C SER A 34 11.63 7.34 9.89
N ILE A 35 10.55 7.30 10.66
CA ILE A 35 10.02 8.39 11.46
C ILE A 35 10.05 7.88 12.90
N PRO A 36 10.82 8.52 13.81
CA PRO A 36 10.90 8.09 15.20
C PRO A 36 9.52 7.85 15.80
N ASP A 37 9.36 6.72 16.48
CA ASP A 37 8.13 6.27 17.16
C ASP A 37 6.90 6.04 16.27
N VAL A 38 7.01 6.20 14.95
CA VAL A 38 5.88 6.08 14.02
C VAL A 38 6.12 5.05 12.94
N LEU A 39 7.23 5.12 12.21
CA LEU A 39 7.47 4.29 11.04
C LEU A 39 8.93 3.83 11.01
N THR A 40 9.13 2.55 10.71
CA THR A 40 10.41 2.03 10.23
C THR A 40 10.17 1.12 9.03
N CYS A 41 11.00 1.26 8.01
CA CYS A 41 11.08 0.39 6.87
C CYS A 41 12.54 0.22 6.48
N GLY A 42 12.87 -1.00 6.07
CA GLY A 42 14.10 -1.29 5.33
C GLY A 42 13.99 -0.78 3.90
N THR A 43 14.28 -1.65 2.94
CA THR A 43 14.30 -1.27 1.53
C THR A 43 12.90 -1.08 1.00
N MET A 44 12.67 0.06 0.35
CA MET A 44 11.45 0.40 -0.36
C MET A 44 11.75 0.56 -1.84
N HIS A 45 10.88 0.03 -2.68
CA HIS A 45 10.97 0.15 -4.12
C HIS A 45 9.57 0.23 -4.71
N ALA A 46 9.31 1.22 -5.55
CA ALA A 46 8.07 1.40 -6.28
C ALA A 46 8.37 1.77 -7.74
N VAL A 47 7.67 1.12 -8.67
CA VAL A 47 7.80 1.36 -10.10
C VAL A 47 6.45 1.21 -10.80
N THR A 48 6.16 2.09 -11.75
CA THR A 48 5.08 1.93 -12.74
C THR A 48 5.70 2.09 -14.13
N ILE A 49 5.33 1.21 -15.07
CA ILE A 49 5.74 1.26 -16.47
C ILE A 49 4.49 1.25 -17.34
N GLY A 50 4.40 2.22 -18.26
CA GLY A 50 3.36 2.29 -19.27
C GLY A 50 3.83 1.81 -20.65
N TRP A 51 2.89 1.23 -21.38
CA TRP A 51 2.94 1.00 -22.82
C TRP A 51 1.63 1.48 -23.46
N SER A 52 1.58 1.45 -24.79
CA SER A 52 0.40 1.87 -25.57
C SER A 52 -0.89 1.11 -25.23
N ASP A 53 -0.78 -0.11 -24.72
CA ASP A 53 -1.89 -1.02 -24.48
C ASP A 53 -1.87 -1.67 -23.09
N GLN A 54 -0.88 -1.36 -22.26
CA GLN A 54 -0.76 -2.00 -20.93
C GLN A 54 -0.01 -1.11 -19.94
N VAL A 55 -0.31 -1.31 -18.66
CA VAL A 55 0.41 -0.69 -17.54
C VAL A 55 0.72 -1.77 -16.51
N ALA A 56 1.94 -1.78 -16.00
CA ALA A 56 2.35 -2.67 -14.91
C ALA A 56 3.02 -1.87 -13.80
N SER A 57 2.63 -2.16 -12.57
CA SER A 57 3.07 -1.44 -11.38
C SER A 57 3.42 -2.41 -10.27
N GLU A 58 4.49 -2.10 -9.53
CA GLU A 58 4.95 -2.88 -8.40
C GLU A 58 5.49 -1.96 -7.31
N THR A 59 5.12 -2.26 -6.06
CA THR A 59 5.70 -1.66 -4.87
C THR A 59 6.08 -2.75 -3.88
N SER A 60 7.20 -2.58 -3.21
CA SER A 60 7.72 -3.52 -2.22
C SER A 60 8.43 -2.79 -1.09
N LEU A 61 8.27 -3.31 0.12
CA LEU A 61 8.84 -2.80 1.36
C LEU A 61 9.36 -3.98 2.19
N SER A 62 10.57 -3.88 2.72
CA SER A 62 11.11 -4.82 3.71
C SER A 62 11.04 -4.24 5.12
N ASP A 63 10.99 -5.11 6.12
CA ASP A 63 11.12 -4.78 7.55
C ASP A 63 10.17 -3.64 7.97
N PHE A 64 8.91 -3.75 7.56
CA PHE A 64 7.88 -2.74 7.79
C PHE A 64 7.40 -2.80 9.23
N ALA A 65 7.42 -1.65 9.92
CA ALA A 65 6.70 -1.46 11.17
C ALA A 65 6.08 -0.06 11.23
N LEU A 66 4.79 0.00 11.53
CA LEU A 66 4.00 1.20 11.72
C LEU A 66 3.39 1.20 13.11
N THR A 67 3.52 2.32 13.82
CA THR A 67 2.79 2.60 15.05
C THR A 67 1.89 3.79 14.81
N VAL A 68 0.57 3.58 14.95
CA VAL A 68 -0.43 4.62 14.74
C VAL A 68 -1.57 4.45 15.74
N ALA A 69 -1.91 5.53 16.44
CA ALA A 69 -2.94 5.56 17.48
C ALA A 69 -2.84 4.41 18.52
N GLY A 70 -1.60 4.02 18.88
CA GLY A 70 -1.34 2.92 19.82
C GLY A 70 -1.52 1.51 19.25
N THR A 71 -1.87 1.38 17.97
CA THR A 71 -1.83 0.10 17.23
C THR A 71 -0.50 -0.04 16.53
N THR A 72 0.16 -1.19 16.71
CA THR A 72 1.38 -1.55 15.99
C THR A 72 1.05 -2.54 14.89
N ILE A 73 1.61 -2.34 13.71
CA ILE A 73 1.44 -3.20 12.53
C ILE A 73 2.82 -3.47 11.97
N GLY A 74 3.21 -4.74 11.89
CA GLY A 74 4.52 -5.14 11.40
C GLY A 74 4.41 -6.21 10.32
N ALA A 75 5.37 -6.23 9.40
CA ALA A 75 5.54 -7.27 8.39
C ALA A 75 7.00 -7.33 7.93
N ASP A 76 7.50 -8.54 7.68
CA ASP A 76 8.87 -8.75 7.20
C ASP A 76 9.00 -8.31 5.75
N PHE A 77 7.95 -8.54 4.96
CA PHE A 77 7.87 -8.13 3.57
C PHE A 77 6.44 -7.75 3.20
N VAL A 78 6.29 -6.66 2.43
CA VAL A 78 5.02 -6.17 1.90
C VAL A 78 5.22 -5.84 0.44
N MET A 79 4.43 -6.44 -0.44
CA MET A 79 4.44 -6.15 -1.87
C MET A 79 3.03 -6.08 -2.43
N SER A 80 2.84 -5.14 -3.35
CA SER A 80 1.65 -5.06 -4.18
C SER A 80 2.04 -4.90 -5.65
N ARG A 81 1.29 -5.56 -6.52
CA ARG A 81 1.39 -5.47 -7.97
C ARG A 81 0.01 -5.17 -8.54
N ALA A 82 -0.02 -4.29 -9.53
CA ALA A 82 -1.20 -4.04 -10.34
C ALA A 82 -0.81 -4.12 -11.81
N ALA A 83 -1.68 -4.68 -12.64
CA ALA A 83 -1.52 -4.70 -14.08
C ALA A 83 -2.86 -4.46 -14.77
N ALA A 84 -2.84 -3.70 -15.85
CA ALA A 84 -3.99 -3.49 -16.71
C ALA A 84 -3.57 -3.63 -18.17
N VAL A 85 -4.45 -4.21 -18.99
CA VAL A 85 -4.28 -4.36 -20.44
C VAL A 85 -5.55 -3.86 -21.13
N LEU A 86 -5.41 -3.14 -22.23
CA LEU A 86 -6.52 -2.52 -22.94
C LEU A 86 -7.53 -3.58 -23.38
N GLY A 87 -8.79 -3.39 -22.99
CA GLY A 87 -9.88 -4.34 -23.29
C GLY A 87 -9.94 -5.57 -22.38
N ALA A 88 -9.07 -5.67 -21.35
CA ALA A 88 -9.13 -6.69 -20.31
C ALA A 88 -9.43 -6.07 -18.94
N ALA A 89 -9.95 -6.88 -18.02
CA ALA A 89 -10.05 -6.46 -16.62
C ALA A 89 -8.65 -6.31 -16.02
N GLY A 90 -8.41 -5.22 -15.29
CA GLY A 90 -7.20 -5.06 -14.50
C GLY A 90 -7.12 -6.12 -13.39
N GLY A 91 -5.90 -6.40 -12.93
CA GLY A 91 -5.63 -7.39 -11.88
C GLY A 91 -4.65 -6.87 -10.85
N GLY A 92 -4.91 -7.19 -9.58
CA GLY A 92 -4.02 -6.93 -8.45
C GLY A 92 -3.50 -8.22 -7.83
N LYS A 93 -2.27 -8.19 -7.29
CA LYS A 93 -1.71 -9.26 -6.47
C LYS A 93 -0.91 -8.64 -5.34
N VAL A 94 -0.93 -9.27 -4.17
CA VAL A 94 -0.08 -8.87 -3.04
C VAL A 94 0.67 -10.07 -2.50
N ALA A 95 1.83 -9.81 -1.92
CA ALA A 95 2.58 -10.78 -1.12
C ALA A 95 2.95 -10.10 0.20
N ILE A 96 2.56 -10.71 1.31
CA ILE A 96 2.80 -10.16 2.65
C ILE A 96 3.31 -11.29 3.52
N GLU A 97 4.49 -11.11 4.11
CA GLU A 97 5.15 -12.08 4.97
C GLU A 97 5.30 -11.52 6.38
N GLY A 98 5.13 -12.39 7.40
CA GLY A 98 5.32 -12.00 8.79
C GLY A 98 4.32 -10.97 9.33
N LEU A 99 3.13 -10.83 8.72
CA LEU A 99 2.15 -9.83 9.16
C LEU A 99 1.74 -10.06 10.62
N SER A 100 1.87 -9.02 11.43
CA SER A 100 1.42 -9.00 12.81
C SER A 100 0.76 -7.67 13.15
N ILE A 101 -0.21 -7.72 14.07
CA ILE A 101 -0.88 -6.54 14.62
C ILE A 101 -0.83 -6.65 16.13
N ASN A 102 -0.29 -5.65 16.81
CA ASN A 102 -0.07 -5.66 18.26
C ASN A 102 0.72 -6.89 18.74
N GLY A 103 1.69 -7.33 17.94
CA GLY A 103 2.50 -8.52 18.19
C GLY A 103 1.79 -9.85 17.95
N LEU A 104 0.51 -9.85 17.56
CA LEU A 104 -0.24 -11.06 17.23
C LEU A 104 -0.11 -11.36 15.72
N PRO A 105 0.32 -12.57 15.33
CA PRO A 105 0.39 -12.96 13.93
C PRO A 105 -1.00 -12.95 13.27
N ILE A 106 -1.07 -12.41 12.07
CA ILE A 106 -2.30 -12.36 11.25
C ILE A 106 -2.11 -13.21 10.01
N ALA A 107 -2.99 -14.19 9.82
CA ALA A 107 -2.98 -15.03 8.62
C ALA A 107 -3.45 -14.23 7.40
N VAL A 108 -2.63 -14.20 6.35
CA VAL A 108 -2.99 -13.63 5.04
C VAL A 108 -3.62 -14.74 4.20
N THR A 109 -4.93 -14.65 3.98
CA THR A 109 -5.70 -15.73 3.33
C THR A 109 -5.55 -15.76 1.81
N GLY A 110 -5.03 -14.67 1.23
CA GLY A 110 -5.01 -14.45 -0.22
C GLY A 110 -6.34 -13.97 -0.81
N ALA A 111 -7.43 -13.95 -0.02
CA ALA A 111 -8.68 -13.32 -0.43
C ALA A 111 -8.47 -11.81 -0.65
N THR A 112 -9.20 -11.24 -1.61
CA THR A 112 -9.21 -9.79 -1.81
C THR A 112 -10.03 -9.13 -0.69
N ASN A 113 -9.60 -7.94 -0.28
CA ASN A 113 -10.26 -7.11 0.73
C ASN A 113 -10.50 -7.85 2.06
N GLN A 114 -9.52 -8.63 2.52
CA GLN A 114 -9.62 -9.33 3.81
C GLN A 114 -9.59 -8.30 4.94
N VAL A 115 -10.62 -8.27 5.78
CA VAL A 115 -10.74 -7.29 6.87
C VAL A 115 -10.31 -7.91 8.20
N VAL A 116 -9.48 -7.19 8.95
CA VAL A 116 -9.12 -7.47 10.34
C VAL A 116 -9.54 -6.28 11.20
N LEU A 117 -10.36 -6.54 12.23
CA LEU A 117 -10.81 -5.49 13.13
C LEU A 117 -9.73 -5.19 14.17
N ILE A 118 -9.54 -3.90 14.47
CA ILE A 118 -8.64 -3.40 15.51
C ILE A 118 -9.40 -2.42 16.41
N PRO A 119 -8.91 -2.13 17.62
CA PRO A 119 -9.53 -1.11 18.46
C PRO A 119 -9.66 0.23 17.72
N GLY A 120 -10.87 0.73 17.59
CA GLY A 120 -11.15 2.01 16.93
C GLY A 120 -11.06 2.00 15.40
N GLY A 121 -11.00 0.83 14.75
CA GLY A 121 -10.91 0.78 13.30
C GLY A 121 -10.75 -0.60 12.67
N ARG A 122 -10.09 -0.63 11.51
CA ARG A 122 -9.82 -1.85 10.74
C ARG A 122 -8.52 -1.78 9.96
N VAL A 123 -7.98 -2.95 9.64
CA VAL A 123 -6.97 -3.13 8.61
C VAL A 123 -7.57 -3.96 7.49
N VAL A 124 -7.53 -3.45 6.26
CA VAL A 124 -7.89 -4.19 5.05
C VAL A 124 -6.60 -4.69 4.41
N ILE A 125 -6.49 -6.00 4.27
CA ILE A 125 -5.37 -6.70 3.66
C ILE A 125 -5.74 -7.04 2.23
N ASN A 126 -4.79 -6.90 1.30
CA ASN A 126 -5.02 -7.13 -0.13
C ASN A 126 -6.23 -6.30 -0.61
N GLU A 127 -6.24 -5.01 -0.30
CA GLU A 127 -7.32 -4.15 -0.75
C GLU A 127 -7.19 -3.95 -2.26
N GLN A 128 -8.21 -4.34 -3.00
CA GLN A 128 -8.24 -4.23 -4.46
C GLN A 128 -9.40 -3.35 -4.90
N GLN A 129 -9.06 -2.41 -5.76
CA GLN A 129 -9.96 -1.52 -6.48
C GLN A 129 -9.75 -1.71 -7.99
N SER A 130 -10.49 -0.98 -8.83
CA SER A 130 -10.52 -1.21 -10.28
C SER A 130 -9.15 -1.19 -10.97
N THR A 131 -8.24 -0.33 -10.53
CA THR A 131 -6.89 -0.16 -11.13
C THR A 131 -5.79 -0.13 -10.08
N THR A 132 -6.15 -0.24 -8.80
CA THR A 132 -5.21 -0.11 -7.68
C THR A 132 -5.27 -1.34 -6.79
N SER A 133 -4.10 -1.80 -6.38
CA SER A 133 -3.92 -2.86 -5.40
C SER A 133 -3.08 -2.29 -4.25
N ASN A 134 -3.62 -2.34 -3.04
CA ASN A 134 -2.94 -1.92 -1.82
C ASN A 134 -2.64 -3.18 -0.98
N ALA A 135 -1.42 -3.31 -0.49
CA ALA A 135 -1.08 -4.42 0.38
C ALA A 135 -1.82 -4.33 1.73
N LEU A 136 -1.77 -3.15 2.36
CA LEU A 136 -2.51 -2.85 3.59
C LEU A 136 -3.19 -1.48 3.50
N HIS A 137 -4.40 -1.39 4.04
CA HIS A 137 -5.10 -0.14 4.27
C HIS A 137 -5.61 -0.10 5.71
N VAL A 138 -5.00 0.76 6.50
CA VAL A 138 -5.23 0.91 7.93
C VAL A 138 -6.11 2.13 8.15
N VAL A 139 -7.30 1.91 8.68
CA VAL A 139 -8.25 2.98 9.00
C VAL A 139 -8.53 2.95 10.49
N ILE A 140 -8.22 4.05 11.17
CA ILE A 140 -8.57 4.30 12.57
C ILE A 140 -9.51 5.49 12.58
N ASP A 141 -10.76 5.25 12.94
CA ASP A 141 -11.86 6.17 12.71
C ASP A 141 -11.62 7.51 13.42
N GLY A 142 -11.59 8.60 12.63
CA GLY A 142 -11.34 9.95 13.12
C GLY A 142 -9.90 10.25 13.52
N VAL A 143 -8.96 9.30 13.36
CA VAL A 143 -7.56 9.45 13.77
C VAL A 143 -6.58 9.32 12.61
N ALA A 144 -6.67 8.24 11.84
CA ALA A 144 -5.70 7.95 10.80
C ALA A 144 -6.29 7.14 9.65
N ASP A 145 -5.77 7.40 8.46
CA ASP A 145 -6.02 6.64 7.25
C ASP A 145 -4.66 6.45 6.56
N VAL A 146 -4.18 5.20 6.50
CA VAL A 146 -2.84 4.86 6.02
C VAL A 146 -2.90 3.73 5.01
N ILE A 147 -2.38 3.97 3.81
CA ILE A 147 -2.19 2.95 2.77
C ILE A 147 -0.70 2.56 2.73
N VAL A 148 -0.42 1.27 2.68
CA VAL A 148 0.94 0.72 2.60
C VAL A 148 1.05 -0.17 1.37
N GLY A 149 2.09 0.07 0.57
CA GLY A 149 2.32 -0.68 -0.66
C GLY A 149 1.17 -0.51 -1.65
N SER A 150 1.00 0.71 -2.18
CA SER A 150 0.06 1.04 -3.26
C SER A 150 0.69 0.83 -4.64
N ALA A 151 0.04 0.01 -5.48
CA ALA A 151 0.37 -0.15 -6.89
C ALA A 151 -0.84 0.21 -7.76
N THR A 152 -0.66 1.14 -8.69
CA THR A 152 -1.73 1.63 -9.58
C THR A 152 -1.39 1.42 -11.04
N ALA A 153 -2.23 0.68 -11.76
CA ALA A 153 -2.12 0.39 -13.19
C ALA A 153 -3.31 0.96 -13.97
N GLY A 154 -3.34 2.28 -14.14
CA GLY A 154 -4.35 2.97 -14.96
C GLY A 154 -3.83 3.25 -16.37
N ILE A 155 -4.49 2.67 -17.39
CA ILE A 155 -4.22 2.97 -18.81
C ILE A 155 -4.60 4.42 -19.11
N GLN A 156 -3.76 5.11 -19.91
CA GLN A 156 -3.95 6.50 -20.33
C GLN A 156 -4.66 6.60 -21.70
#